data_AF-A0A0C1H6Y2-F1
#
_entry.id   AF-A0A0C1H6Y2-F1
#
_cell.length_a   1.000
_cell.length_b   1.000
_cell.length_c   1.000
_cell.angle_alpha   90.00
_cell.angle_beta   90.00
_cell.angle_gamma   90.00
#
_symmetry.space_group_name_H-M   'P 1'
#
loop_
_entity.id
_entity.type
_entity.pdbx_description
1 polymer ?
#
loop_
_entity_poly.entity_id
_entity_poly.type
_entity_poly.pdbx_seq_one_letter_code
_entity_poly.pdbx_strand_id
1 'polypeptide(L)'
;KAERKARSSTTRSHHKLPSFTRASFLCFLAVSLFMGMAPLAAEEDYWRRGDDIHGNNFIRRTMSREAYHEIKKSLRVDVEELIRRLNEQFQRFWEPFTDVVVDESLIPTKARCPFTVVIKRKPHPVGVKLWSLVDRAKYLFACSLFAKISERTTATLLRMVSHLPGGRSFSIRADSYFGSFDAALGLQQLGHRFTMACRKDRPSPLFGRFLHSTTAVNSWQALYHSDPTAPTKVMAALTFHQQKSEGSKLINFISNLYDGKMAVTKKSGTIPDVVHDYNLHMGFVDQMDSSCLQHAYPHRLINWKHAVFFWLLEATIHNSSIIWNHLHPGMPCLIFNLIYHFLI
;
A
#
# COMPACT_ATOMS: atom_id res chain seq x y z
N LYS A 1 30.37 59.91 30.82
CA LYS A 1 29.89 58.59 31.32
C LYS A 1 29.92 57.57 30.17
N ALA A 2 31.13 57.29 29.72
CA ALA A 2 31.45 56.16 28.86
C ALA A 2 31.83 55.04 29.82
N GLU A 3 30.87 54.19 30.19
CA GLU A 3 31.11 52.92 30.91
C GLU A 3 29.77 52.23 31.15
N ARG A 4 29.31 51.47 30.15
CA ARG A 4 28.40 50.30 30.28
C ARG A 4 27.99 49.81 28.89
N LYS A 5 28.98 49.35 28.11
CA LYS A 5 28.71 48.51 26.94
C LYS A 5 29.82 47.47 26.74
N ALA A 6 30.19 46.83 27.84
CA ALA A 6 31.01 45.63 27.84
C ALA A 6 30.29 44.59 28.69
N ARG A 7 29.49 43.74 28.04
CA ARG A 7 29.10 42.43 28.57
C ARG A 7 28.49 41.57 27.46
N SER A 8 29.21 40.47 27.19
CA SER A 8 28.75 39.25 26.54
C SER A 8 28.46 39.30 25.04
N SER A 9 29.51 39.47 24.23
CA SER A 9 29.58 38.79 22.94
C SER A 9 29.78 37.29 23.20
N THR A 10 28.71 36.56 23.46
CA THR A 10 28.75 35.10 23.44
C THR A 10 28.93 34.71 21.98
N THR A 11 30.16 34.39 21.59
CA THR A 11 30.46 33.69 20.34
C THR A 11 29.56 32.46 20.30
N ARG A 12 28.53 32.49 19.45
CA ARG A 12 27.81 31.26 19.06
C ARG A 12 28.87 30.34 18.49
N SER A 13 29.28 29.36 19.29
CA SER A 13 29.95 28.17 18.81
C SER A 13 29.10 27.68 17.64
N HIS A 14 29.62 27.83 16.41
CA HIS A 14 29.12 27.08 15.28
C HIS A 14 29.38 25.62 15.64
N HIS A 15 28.40 24.97 16.30
CA HIS A 15 28.42 23.53 16.44
C HIS A 15 28.63 22.99 15.03
N LYS A 16 29.81 22.41 14.80
CA LYS A 16 30.10 21.66 13.59
C LYS A 16 28.95 20.70 13.44
N LEU A 17 28.12 20.90 12.42
CA LEU A 17 27.05 19.98 12.09
C LEU A 17 27.69 18.58 12.02
N PRO A 18 27.15 17.56 12.70
CA PRO A 18 27.71 16.23 12.61
C PRO A 18 27.83 15.87 11.13
N SER A 19 29.01 15.41 10.72
CA SER A 19 29.23 14.98 9.35
C SER A 19 28.20 13.91 9.02
N PHE A 20 27.36 14.16 8.01
CA PHE A 20 26.38 13.18 7.55
C PHE A 20 27.13 11.97 7.01
N THR A 21 27.10 10.87 7.77
CA THR A 21 27.73 9.60 7.42
C THR A 21 26.66 8.51 7.30
N ARG A 22 26.97 7.44 6.58
CA ARG A 22 26.12 6.25 6.53
C ARG A 22 25.76 5.75 7.93
N ALA A 23 26.74 5.67 8.84
CA ALA A 23 26.52 5.24 10.23
C ALA A 23 25.53 6.17 10.96
N SER A 24 25.70 7.49 10.85
CA SER A 24 24.76 8.43 11.47
C SER A 24 23.34 8.28 10.90
N PHE A 25 23.21 8.01 9.60
CA PHE A 25 21.90 7.79 9.00
C PHE A 25 21.26 6.47 9.46
N LEU A 26 22.03 5.39 9.62
CA LEU A 26 21.53 4.13 10.19
C LEU A 26 21.06 4.30 11.63
N CYS A 27 21.81 5.04 12.45
CA CYS A 27 21.36 5.41 13.80
C CYS A 27 20.06 6.21 13.77
N PHE A 28 19.89 7.14 12.82
CA PHE A 28 18.65 7.89 12.64
C PHE A 28 17.48 6.95 12.32
N LEU A 29 17.65 6.01 11.38
CA LEU A 29 16.62 5.01 11.07
C LEU A 29 16.27 4.16 12.28
N ALA A 30 17.27 3.64 13.00
CA ALA A 30 17.06 2.82 14.18
C ALA A 30 16.26 3.55 15.27
N VAL A 31 16.57 4.83 15.52
CA VAL A 31 15.79 5.68 16.44
C VAL A 31 14.36 5.86 15.94
N SER A 32 14.16 6.19 14.66
CA SER A 32 12.81 6.40 14.11
C SER A 32 11.94 5.15 14.15
N LEU A 33 12.52 3.97 13.89
CA LEU A 33 11.82 2.69 14.01
C LEU A 33 11.47 2.37 15.46
N PHE A 34 12.39 2.64 16.39
CA PHE A 34 12.12 2.45 17.81
C PHE A 34 10.95 3.32 18.29
N MET A 35 10.86 4.58 17.82
CA MET A 35 9.72 5.45 18.15
C MET A 35 8.37 4.84 17.72
N GLY A 36 8.33 4.13 16.60
CA GLY A 36 7.14 3.40 16.15
C GLY A 36 6.75 2.22 17.04
N MET A 37 7.74 1.51 17.59
CA MET A 37 7.50 0.39 18.50
C MET A 37 7.11 0.82 19.92
N ALA A 38 7.65 1.94 20.41
CA ALA A 38 7.44 2.43 21.77
C ALA A 38 7.09 3.93 21.75
N PRO A 39 5.88 4.31 21.30
CA PRO A 39 5.50 5.70 21.10
C PRO A 39 5.36 6.47 22.42
N LEU A 40 6.10 7.57 22.56
CA LEU A 40 5.90 8.61 23.58
C LEU A 40 5.11 9.80 23.03
N ALA A 41 4.51 10.57 23.94
CA ALA A 41 3.60 11.68 23.61
C ALA A 41 4.27 12.78 22.76
N ALA A 42 5.49 13.20 23.11
CA ALA A 42 6.28 14.13 22.31
C ALA A 42 7.58 13.51 21.81
N GLU A 43 8.03 13.93 20.62
CA GLU A 43 9.29 13.48 20.02
C GLU A 43 10.50 13.79 20.90
N GLU A 44 10.46 14.85 21.69
CA GLU A 44 11.57 15.21 22.59
C GLU A 44 11.64 14.32 23.84
N ASP A 45 10.54 13.65 24.20
CA ASP A 45 10.44 12.89 25.44
C ASP A 45 11.41 11.71 25.47
N TYR A 46 11.72 11.13 24.31
CA TYR A 46 12.66 10.01 24.19
C TYR A 46 14.06 10.32 24.71
N TRP A 47 14.45 11.59 24.74
CA TRP A 47 15.76 12.04 25.24
C TRP A 47 15.74 12.55 26.69
N ARG A 48 14.58 12.55 27.37
CA ARG A 48 14.50 12.95 28.78
C ARG A 48 15.36 12.04 29.66
N ARG A 49 15.89 12.63 30.73
CA ARG A 49 16.58 11.89 31.79
C ARG A 49 15.54 11.37 32.78
N GLY A 50 15.47 10.04 32.94
CA GLY A 50 14.50 9.36 33.79
C GLY A 50 14.54 7.85 33.57
N ASP A 51 13.59 7.14 34.17
CA ASP A 51 13.28 5.74 33.85
C ASP A 51 12.81 5.60 32.40
N ASP A 52 12.83 4.37 31.87
CA ASP A 52 12.44 4.09 30.48
C ASP A 52 10.92 4.30 30.21
N ILE A 53 10.18 4.83 31.20
CA ILE A 53 8.79 5.27 31.10
C ILE A 53 8.72 6.70 30.54
N HIS A 54 9.66 7.56 30.94
CA HIS A 54 9.67 8.98 30.58
C HIS A 54 10.74 9.37 29.56
N GLY A 55 11.72 8.51 29.33
CA GLY A 55 12.73 8.64 28.29
C GLY A 55 13.13 7.26 27.75
N ASN A 56 14.17 7.17 26.94
CA ASN A 56 14.60 5.89 26.41
C ASN A 56 16.12 5.74 26.36
N ASN A 57 16.65 4.77 27.10
CA ASN A 57 18.08 4.48 27.16
C ASN A 57 18.69 4.11 25.80
N PHE A 58 17.99 3.31 24.99
CA PHE A 58 18.46 2.94 23.65
C PHE A 58 18.61 4.17 22.77
N ILE A 59 17.56 5.00 22.63
CA ILE A 59 17.60 6.20 21.79
C ILE A 59 18.71 7.16 22.22
N ARG A 60 18.84 7.43 23.53
CA ARG A 60 19.88 8.34 24.05
C ARG A 60 21.30 7.86 23.76
N ARG A 61 21.53 6.55 23.79
CA ARG A 61 22.84 5.93 23.48
C ARG A 61 23.10 5.88 21.97
N THR A 62 22.06 5.73 21.15
CA THR A 62 22.17 5.60 19.70
C THR A 62 22.44 6.94 19.01
N MET A 63 21.76 8.02 19.41
CA MET A 63 21.91 9.34 18.79
C MET A 63 21.45 10.47 19.73
N SER A 64 22.14 11.62 19.74
CA SER A 64 21.67 12.82 20.45
C SER A 64 20.44 13.43 19.78
N ARG A 65 19.57 14.07 20.57
CA ARG A 65 18.37 14.79 20.09
C ARG A 65 18.72 15.79 18.98
N GLU A 66 19.78 16.57 19.18
CA GLU A 66 20.22 17.61 18.24
C GLU A 66 20.63 16.99 16.89
N ALA A 67 21.45 15.94 16.90
CA ALA A 67 21.83 15.22 15.68
C ALA A 67 20.62 14.61 14.96
N TYR A 68 19.68 14.02 15.70
CA TYR A 68 18.47 13.43 15.13
C TYR A 68 17.61 14.49 14.41
N HIS A 69 17.36 15.64 15.05
CA HIS A 69 16.59 16.71 14.43
C HIS A 69 17.31 17.34 13.23
N GLU A 70 18.64 17.49 13.29
CA GLU A 70 19.42 18.00 12.16
C GLU A 70 19.35 17.05 10.95
N ILE A 71 19.45 15.74 11.15
CA ILE A 71 19.27 14.76 10.06
C ILE A 71 17.84 14.80 9.52
N LYS A 72 16.82 14.73 10.39
CA LYS A 72 15.40 14.77 9.99
C LYS A 72 15.08 16.02 9.17
N LYS A 73 15.57 17.18 9.60
CA LYS A 73 15.39 18.47 8.93
C LYS A 73 16.12 18.53 7.59
N SER A 74 17.31 17.93 7.52
CA SER A 74 18.16 17.93 6.32
C SER A 74 17.75 16.89 5.29
N LEU A 75 16.85 15.96 5.65
CA LEU A 75 16.40 14.88 4.77
C LEU A 75 15.74 15.43 3.50
N ARG A 76 16.42 15.28 2.37
CA ARG A 76 15.89 15.55 1.03
C ARG A 76 15.54 14.22 0.38
N VAL A 77 14.24 14.00 0.15
CA VAL A 77 13.73 12.76 -0.44
C VAL A 77 13.31 13.03 -1.87
N ASP A 78 13.91 12.32 -2.81
CA ASP A 78 13.33 12.10 -4.12
C ASP A 78 12.41 10.87 -4.03
N VAL A 79 11.11 11.13 -4.02
CA VAL A 79 10.10 10.07 -3.76
C VAL A 79 10.01 9.09 -4.92
N GLU A 80 10.10 9.58 -6.15
CA GLU A 80 9.97 8.73 -7.33
C GLU A 80 11.19 7.83 -7.48
N GLU A 81 12.40 8.38 -7.30
CA GLU A 81 13.63 7.60 -7.32
C GLU A 81 13.69 6.59 -6.17
N LEU A 82 13.21 6.96 -4.97
CA LEU A 82 13.14 6.03 -3.84
C LEU A 82 12.17 4.87 -4.13
N ILE A 83 10.96 5.16 -4.63
CA ILE A 83 10.00 4.13 -5.03
C ILE A 83 10.60 3.22 -6.11
N ARG A 84 11.26 3.80 -7.12
CA ARG A 84 11.90 3.05 -8.20
C ARG A 84 12.92 2.05 -7.65
N ARG A 85 13.83 2.49 -6.77
CA ARG A 85 14.83 1.62 -6.13
C ARG A 85 14.22 0.56 -5.23
N LEU A 86 13.18 0.91 -4.48
CA LEU A 86 12.51 -0.05 -3.60
C LEU A 86 11.76 -1.11 -4.41
N ASN A 87 11.08 -0.74 -5.49
CA ASN A 87 10.45 -1.68 -6.41
C ASN A 87 11.48 -2.68 -6.97
N GLU A 88 12.68 -2.23 -7.36
CA GLU A 88 13.76 -3.13 -7.79
C GLU A 88 14.16 -4.13 -6.70
N GLN A 89 14.27 -3.69 -5.44
CA GLN A 89 14.60 -4.61 -4.34
C GLN A 89 13.44 -5.56 -4.02
N PHE A 90 12.20 -5.08 -4.00
CA PHE A 90 11.03 -5.89 -3.72
C PHE A 90 10.85 -7.00 -4.76
N GLN A 91 11.08 -6.68 -6.04
CA GLN A 91 11.03 -7.67 -7.11
C GLN A 91 12.21 -8.64 -7.07
N ARG A 92 13.39 -8.20 -6.62
CA ARG A 92 14.59 -9.04 -6.56
C ARG A 92 14.51 -10.13 -5.48
N PHE A 93 13.90 -9.84 -4.33
CA PHE A 93 13.93 -10.72 -3.16
C PHE A 93 12.65 -11.55 -2.95
N TRP A 94 11.69 -11.48 -3.87
CA TRP A 94 10.43 -12.18 -3.74
C TRP A 94 9.93 -12.72 -5.07
N GLU A 95 9.59 -14.00 -5.11
CA GLU A 95 8.86 -14.60 -6.23
C GLU A 95 7.35 -14.49 -5.92
N PRO A 96 6.58 -13.65 -6.63
CA PRO A 96 5.20 -13.40 -6.24
C PRO A 96 4.34 -14.65 -6.43
N PHE A 97 3.36 -14.84 -5.55
CA PHE A 97 2.32 -15.83 -5.78
C PHE A 97 1.40 -15.41 -6.95
N THR A 98 0.70 -16.38 -7.54
CA THR A 98 -0.12 -16.13 -8.73
C THR A 98 -1.34 -15.25 -8.48
N ASP A 99 -1.89 -15.25 -7.26
CA ASP A 99 -3.02 -14.39 -6.90
C ASP A 99 -2.52 -13.03 -6.45
N VAL A 100 -2.85 -12.00 -7.24
CA VAL A 100 -2.37 -10.62 -7.04
C VAL A 100 -3.53 -9.63 -7.09
N VAL A 101 -3.38 -8.54 -6.36
CA VAL A 101 -4.35 -7.44 -6.27
C VAL A 101 -3.68 -6.14 -6.65
N VAL A 102 -4.33 -5.36 -7.51
CA VAL A 102 -3.98 -3.95 -7.76
C VAL A 102 -5.04 -3.08 -7.11
N ASP A 103 -4.63 -2.28 -6.13
CA ASP A 103 -5.51 -1.36 -5.42
C ASP A 103 -4.73 -0.14 -4.90
N GLU A 104 -5.35 0.66 -4.06
CA GLU A 104 -4.80 1.85 -3.45
C GLU A 104 -4.34 1.69 -2.00
N SER A 105 -3.12 2.13 -1.74
CA SER A 105 -2.65 2.44 -0.41
C SER A 105 -2.82 3.93 -0.12
N LEU A 106 -3.18 4.27 1.11
CA LEU A 106 -3.32 5.65 1.56
C LEU A 106 -2.37 5.91 2.72
N ILE A 107 -1.42 6.83 2.52
CA ILE A 107 -0.46 7.26 3.53
C ILE A 107 -1.10 8.39 4.35
N PRO A 108 -1.50 8.15 5.60
CA PRO A 108 -2.16 9.17 6.40
C PRO A 108 -1.22 10.34 6.66
N THR A 109 -1.61 11.55 6.26
CA THR A 109 -0.79 12.73 6.56
C THR A 109 -1.62 14.01 6.55
N LYS A 110 -1.27 14.90 7.47
CA LYS A 110 -1.75 16.29 7.52
C LYS A 110 -0.73 17.27 6.93
N ALA A 111 0.38 16.77 6.39
CA ALA A 111 1.36 17.60 5.71
C ALA A 111 0.76 18.25 4.46
N ARG A 112 1.15 19.48 4.16
CA ARG A 112 0.71 20.17 2.94
C ARG A 112 1.29 19.44 1.73
N CYS A 113 0.43 18.85 0.91
CA CYS A 113 0.79 18.18 -0.33
C CYS A 113 -0.11 18.69 -1.47
N PRO A 114 0.43 19.05 -2.64
CA PRO A 114 -0.39 19.52 -3.76
C PRO A 114 -1.35 18.46 -4.30
N PHE A 115 -1.14 17.17 -3.97
CA PHE A 115 -1.95 16.05 -4.42
C PHE A 115 -2.53 15.18 -3.30
N THR A 116 -2.77 15.76 -2.11
CA THR A 116 -3.58 15.10 -1.07
C THR A 116 -4.93 14.65 -1.63
N VAL A 117 -5.35 13.44 -1.27
CA VAL A 117 -6.67 12.87 -1.58
C VAL A 117 -7.49 12.68 -0.31
N VAL A 118 -8.81 12.58 -0.47
CA VAL A 118 -9.73 12.21 0.61
C VAL A 118 -10.48 10.93 0.22
N ILE A 119 -10.29 9.86 1.00
CA ILE A 119 -10.95 8.56 0.82
C ILE A 119 -11.85 8.30 2.02
N LYS A 120 -13.14 8.66 1.90
CA LYS A 120 -14.12 8.70 3.01
C LYS A 120 -14.26 7.40 3.81
N ARG A 121 -13.94 6.25 3.23
CA ARG A 121 -14.13 4.92 3.86
C ARG A 121 -12.91 4.39 4.61
N LYS A 122 -11.73 5.02 4.47
CA LYS A 122 -10.54 4.61 5.23
C LYS A 122 -10.56 5.23 6.64
N PRO A 123 -10.04 4.55 7.68
CA PRO A 123 -9.99 5.05 9.06
C PRO A 123 -9.32 6.42 9.18
N HIS A 124 -8.26 6.63 8.40
CA HIS A 124 -7.61 7.93 8.23
C HIS A 124 -7.87 8.43 6.80
N PRO A 125 -8.90 9.25 6.58
CA PRO A 125 -9.41 9.50 5.23
C PRO A 125 -8.58 10.49 4.42
N VAL A 126 -7.60 11.18 4.99
CA VAL A 126 -6.81 12.24 4.33
C VAL A 126 -5.35 11.83 4.24
N GLY A 127 -4.79 11.84 3.03
CA GLY A 127 -3.42 11.39 2.84
C GLY A 127 -2.87 11.48 1.42
N VAL A 128 -1.68 10.90 1.24
CA VAL A 128 -1.05 10.71 -0.08
C VAL A 128 -1.40 9.32 -0.58
N LYS A 129 -1.94 9.24 -1.80
CA LYS A 129 -2.34 7.97 -2.43
C LYS A 129 -1.16 7.33 -3.17
N LEU A 130 -1.04 6.01 -3.05
CA LEU A 130 -0.19 5.17 -3.89
C LEU A 130 -1.06 4.13 -4.61
N TRP A 131 -0.62 3.71 -5.78
CA TRP A 131 -1.06 2.45 -6.38
C TRP A 131 -0.16 1.33 -5.88
N SER A 132 -0.74 0.21 -5.48
CA SER A 132 -0.05 -0.92 -4.86
C SER A 132 -0.42 -2.21 -5.58
N LEU A 133 0.59 -3.01 -5.91
CA LEU A 133 0.48 -4.37 -6.42
C LEU A 133 0.92 -5.32 -5.30
N VAL A 134 -0.01 -6.11 -4.78
CA VAL A 134 0.19 -6.95 -3.59
C VAL A 134 -0.22 -8.39 -3.90
N ASP A 135 0.57 -9.36 -3.49
CA ASP A 135 0.28 -10.79 -3.71
C ASP A 135 -0.47 -11.45 -2.54
N ARG A 136 -0.74 -12.76 -2.65
CA ARG A 136 -1.45 -13.51 -1.60
C ARG A 136 -0.70 -13.65 -0.28
N ALA A 137 0.61 -13.45 -0.23
CA ALA A 137 1.36 -13.40 1.02
C ALA A 137 1.26 -12.02 1.68
N LYS A 138 0.56 -11.08 1.03
CA LYS A 138 0.38 -9.67 1.41
C LYS A 138 1.68 -8.89 1.16
N TYR A 139 2.59 -9.45 0.38
CA TYR A 139 3.84 -8.82 0.01
C TYR A 139 3.59 -7.68 -0.96
N LEU A 140 4.11 -6.48 -0.64
CA LEU A 140 4.07 -5.34 -1.56
C LEU A 140 5.11 -5.55 -2.65
N PHE A 141 4.65 -5.97 -3.83
CA PHE A 141 5.55 -6.30 -4.93
C PHE A 141 5.98 -5.07 -5.73
N ALA A 142 5.06 -4.12 -5.92
CA ALA A 142 5.37 -2.83 -6.53
C ALA A 142 4.41 -1.75 -6.03
N CYS A 143 4.88 -0.51 -5.96
CA CYS A 143 4.03 0.66 -5.76
C CYS A 143 4.38 1.82 -6.70
N SER A 144 3.45 2.74 -6.90
CA SER A 144 3.71 3.99 -7.63
C SER A 144 2.93 5.16 -7.04
N LEU A 145 3.48 6.37 -7.13
CA LEU A 145 2.83 7.57 -6.65
C LEU A 145 1.60 7.89 -7.50
N PHE A 146 0.48 8.22 -6.85
CA PHE A 146 -0.69 8.72 -7.58
C PHE A 146 -0.40 10.10 -8.18
N ALA A 147 -0.48 10.20 -9.51
CA ALA A 147 -0.44 11.47 -10.23
C ALA A 147 -1.87 12.05 -10.39
N LYS A 148 -2.05 13.33 -10.04
CA LYS A 148 -3.34 14.05 -10.20
C LYS A 148 -3.74 14.26 -11.66
N ILE A 149 -2.77 14.38 -12.57
CA ILE A 149 -3.01 14.38 -14.02
C ILE A 149 -3.17 12.92 -14.41
N SER A 150 -4.42 12.48 -14.61
CA SER A 150 -4.69 11.05 -14.78
C SER A 150 -4.12 10.56 -16.11
N GLU A 151 -3.23 9.58 -16.05
CA GLU A 151 -3.21 8.56 -17.09
C GLU A 151 -4.58 7.88 -17.16
N ARG A 152 -4.94 7.33 -18.32
CA ARG A 152 -6.12 6.48 -18.44
C ARG A 152 -5.98 5.37 -17.40
N THR A 153 -7.02 5.14 -16.59
CA THR A 153 -7.05 4.10 -15.55
C THR A 153 -6.53 2.74 -16.03
N THR A 154 -6.84 2.38 -17.28
CA THR A 154 -6.34 1.17 -17.94
C THR A 154 -4.80 1.16 -18.04
N ALA A 155 -4.18 2.26 -18.44
CA ALA A 155 -2.73 2.38 -18.52
C ALA A 155 -2.08 2.23 -17.13
N THR A 156 -2.68 2.81 -16.09
CA THR A 156 -2.21 2.62 -14.71
C THR A 156 -2.23 1.15 -14.30
N LEU A 157 -3.34 0.45 -14.54
CA LEU A 157 -3.45 -0.98 -14.23
C LEU A 157 -2.38 -1.79 -14.96
N LEU A 158 -2.27 -1.61 -16.27
CA LEU A 158 -1.32 -2.35 -17.10
C LEU A 158 0.14 -2.06 -16.72
N ARG A 159 0.48 -0.80 -16.36
CA ARG A 159 1.80 -0.46 -15.82
C ARG A 159 2.08 -1.14 -14.48
N MET A 160 1.10 -1.17 -13.58
CA MET A 160 1.30 -1.89 -12.30
C MET A 160 1.54 -3.37 -12.56
N VAL A 161 0.75 -3.98 -13.44
CA VAL A 161 0.85 -5.40 -13.81
C VAL A 161 2.14 -5.72 -14.56
N SER A 162 2.72 -4.77 -15.32
CA SER A 162 3.99 -5.00 -16.02
C SER A 162 5.20 -5.21 -15.11
N HIS A 163 5.06 -4.97 -13.79
CA HIS A 163 6.08 -5.35 -12.82
C HIS A 163 6.16 -6.85 -12.59
N LEU A 164 5.08 -7.61 -12.86
CA LEU A 164 5.06 -9.06 -12.65
C LEU A 164 6.04 -9.78 -13.57
N PRO A 165 6.69 -10.86 -13.11
CA PRO A 165 7.63 -11.60 -13.93
C PRO A 165 6.93 -12.28 -15.11
N GLY A 166 7.60 -12.27 -16.27
CA GLY A 166 7.12 -12.95 -17.47
C GLY A 166 7.18 -14.48 -17.35
N GLY A 167 6.61 -15.17 -18.34
CA GLY A 167 6.69 -16.64 -18.45
C GLY A 167 5.66 -17.42 -17.61
N ARG A 168 4.77 -16.73 -16.88
CA ARG A 168 3.64 -17.36 -16.19
C ARG A 168 2.40 -16.47 -16.14
N SER A 169 1.24 -17.10 -15.95
CA SER A 169 -0.04 -16.42 -15.84
C SER A 169 -0.36 -16.10 -14.38
N PHE A 170 -0.74 -14.84 -14.12
CA PHE A 170 -1.24 -14.38 -12.82
C PHE A 170 -2.76 -14.26 -12.84
N SER A 171 -3.37 -14.31 -11.66
CA SER A 171 -4.78 -14.09 -11.41
C SER A 171 -4.96 -12.73 -10.74
N ILE A 172 -5.30 -11.72 -11.53
CA ILE A 172 -5.30 -10.31 -11.13
C ILE A 172 -6.70 -9.91 -10.64
N ARG A 173 -6.79 -9.36 -9.43
CA ARG A 173 -8.00 -8.69 -8.94
C ARG A 173 -7.80 -7.19 -8.87
N ALA A 174 -8.82 -6.45 -9.27
CA ALA A 174 -8.82 -5.00 -9.18
C ALA A 174 -10.25 -4.49 -8.95
N ASP A 175 -10.34 -3.34 -8.30
CA ASP A 175 -11.63 -2.76 -7.94
C ASP A 175 -12.35 -2.09 -9.14
N SER A 176 -13.50 -1.49 -8.84
CA SER A 176 -14.32 -0.77 -9.82
C SER A 176 -13.68 0.52 -10.36
N TYR A 177 -12.61 1.03 -9.74
CA TYR A 177 -11.84 2.11 -10.33
C TYR A 177 -11.18 1.63 -11.62
N PHE A 178 -10.60 0.42 -11.62
CA PHE A 178 -9.88 -0.18 -12.75
C PHE A 178 -10.77 -0.91 -13.77
N GLY A 179 -11.89 -1.48 -13.33
CA GLY A 179 -12.73 -2.34 -14.16
C GLY A 179 -13.23 -1.70 -15.45
N SER A 180 -12.79 -2.24 -16.58
CA SER A 180 -13.20 -1.87 -17.94
C SER A 180 -12.89 -2.98 -18.93
N PHE A 181 -13.48 -2.89 -20.13
CA PHE A 181 -13.26 -3.86 -21.21
C PHE A 181 -11.86 -3.69 -21.80
N ASP A 182 -11.40 -2.46 -22.01
CA ASP A 182 -10.03 -2.20 -22.46
C ASP A 182 -8.98 -2.77 -21.49
N ALA A 183 -9.22 -2.64 -20.18
CA ALA A 183 -8.36 -3.26 -19.17
C ALA A 183 -8.40 -4.79 -19.24
N ALA A 184 -9.60 -5.37 -19.38
CA ALA A 184 -9.76 -6.82 -19.49
C ALA A 184 -9.04 -7.37 -20.73
N LEU A 185 -9.20 -6.71 -21.88
CA LEU A 185 -8.53 -7.07 -23.13
C LEU A 185 -7.00 -6.95 -22.99
N GLY A 186 -6.49 -5.87 -22.40
CA GLY A 186 -5.06 -5.70 -22.16
C GLY A 186 -4.47 -6.79 -21.25
N LEU A 187 -5.16 -7.15 -20.15
CA LEU A 187 -4.72 -8.23 -19.27
C LEU A 187 -4.74 -9.59 -19.97
N GLN A 188 -5.76 -9.85 -20.79
CA GLN A 188 -5.83 -11.07 -21.57
C GLN A 188 -4.71 -11.17 -22.62
N GLN A 189 -4.40 -10.07 -23.31
CA GLN A 189 -3.30 -10.01 -24.28
C GLN A 189 -1.94 -10.27 -23.62
N LEU A 190 -1.78 -9.90 -22.35
CA LEU A 190 -0.61 -10.24 -21.53
C LEU A 190 -0.62 -11.70 -21.03
N GLY A 191 -1.64 -12.50 -21.36
CA GLY A 191 -1.77 -13.90 -20.94
C GLY A 191 -2.17 -14.06 -19.47
N HIS A 192 -2.72 -13.03 -18.84
CA HIS A 192 -3.16 -13.08 -17.45
C HIS A 192 -4.64 -13.42 -17.32
N ARG A 193 -4.97 -14.04 -16.19
CA ARG A 193 -6.34 -14.22 -15.73
C ARG A 193 -6.73 -13.04 -14.84
N PHE A 194 -8.01 -12.73 -14.76
CA PHE A 194 -8.48 -11.60 -13.97
C PHE A 194 -9.92 -11.75 -13.47
N THR A 195 -10.21 -11.02 -12.39
CA THR A 195 -11.54 -10.71 -11.89
C THR A 195 -11.55 -9.25 -11.47
N MET A 196 -12.22 -8.38 -12.22
CA MET A 196 -12.32 -6.97 -11.89
C MET A 196 -13.76 -6.57 -11.59
N ALA A 197 -13.97 -5.86 -10.49
CA ALA A 197 -15.26 -5.23 -10.24
C ALA A 197 -15.50 -4.11 -11.26
N CYS A 198 -16.75 -3.84 -11.60
CA CYS A 198 -17.11 -2.87 -12.63
C CYS A 198 -18.19 -1.88 -12.15
N ARG A 199 -18.13 -0.65 -12.65
CA ARG A 199 -19.21 0.33 -12.48
C ARG A 199 -20.35 0.03 -13.45
N LYS A 200 -21.53 0.59 -13.19
CA LYS A 200 -22.74 0.36 -14.01
C LYS A 200 -22.55 0.69 -15.49
N ASP A 201 -21.75 1.72 -15.76
CA ASP A 201 -21.49 2.32 -17.07
C ASP A 201 -20.12 1.93 -17.65
N ARG A 202 -19.39 1.02 -17.00
CA ARG A 202 -18.04 0.63 -17.40
C ARG A 202 -17.87 -0.89 -17.33
N PRO A 203 -17.72 -1.61 -18.46
CA PRO A 203 -17.47 -1.09 -19.80
C PRO A 203 -18.72 -0.76 -20.59
N SER A 204 -18.83 0.50 -21.00
CA SER A 204 -19.97 1.01 -21.78
C SER A 204 -21.30 0.70 -21.07
N PRO A 205 -22.49 0.92 -21.66
CA PRO A 205 -23.73 0.61 -20.99
C PRO A 205 -24.03 -0.91 -20.94
N LEU A 206 -23.02 -1.78 -21.02
CA LEU A 206 -23.15 -3.26 -21.03
C LEU A 206 -23.99 -3.76 -19.85
N PHE A 207 -23.58 -3.46 -18.62
CA PHE A 207 -24.30 -3.92 -17.43
C PHE A 207 -25.68 -3.28 -17.33
N GLY A 208 -25.74 -1.95 -17.47
CA GLY A 208 -26.97 -1.19 -17.35
C GLY A 208 -28.06 -1.57 -18.36
N ARG A 209 -27.69 -1.87 -19.62
CA ARG A 209 -28.64 -2.20 -20.69
C ARG A 209 -29.04 -3.67 -20.73
N PHE A 210 -28.10 -4.58 -20.46
CA PHE A 210 -28.32 -6.00 -20.75
C PHE A 210 -28.41 -6.91 -19.54
N LEU A 211 -27.93 -6.48 -18.36
CA LEU A 211 -27.92 -7.33 -17.16
C LEU A 211 -28.76 -6.76 -16.02
N HIS A 212 -28.79 -5.45 -15.82
CA HIS A 212 -29.46 -4.82 -14.66
C HIS A 212 -30.98 -4.94 -14.71
N SER A 213 -31.58 -4.85 -15.90
CA SER A 213 -33.04 -4.93 -16.07
C SER A 213 -33.60 -6.35 -15.92
N THR A 214 -32.76 -7.36 -16.11
CA THR A 214 -33.16 -8.77 -16.21
C THR A 214 -32.71 -9.62 -15.02
N THR A 215 -31.78 -9.13 -14.19
CA THR A 215 -31.27 -9.88 -13.03
C THR A 215 -32.20 -9.71 -11.82
N ALA A 216 -32.95 -10.76 -11.47
CA ALA A 216 -33.79 -10.80 -10.27
C ALA A 216 -32.97 -10.73 -8.96
N VAL A 217 -33.58 -10.27 -7.86
CA VAL A 217 -32.95 -10.19 -6.53
C VAL A 217 -32.50 -11.59 -6.07
N ASN A 218 -31.33 -11.66 -5.44
CA ASN A 218 -30.60 -12.87 -5.04
C ASN A 218 -30.29 -13.83 -6.20
N SER A 219 -30.28 -13.32 -7.43
CA SER A 219 -29.89 -14.06 -8.63
C SER A 219 -28.71 -13.37 -9.33
N TRP A 220 -28.14 -14.06 -10.32
CA TRP A 220 -27.06 -13.57 -11.15
C TRP A 220 -27.32 -13.87 -12.62
N GLN A 221 -26.67 -13.09 -13.48
CA GLN A 221 -26.64 -13.31 -14.92
C GLN A 221 -25.25 -13.01 -15.46
N ALA A 222 -24.91 -13.65 -16.57
CA ALA A 222 -23.65 -13.42 -17.27
C ALA A 222 -23.87 -13.27 -18.77
N LEU A 223 -23.09 -12.37 -19.37
CA LEU A 223 -22.88 -12.28 -20.81
C LEU A 223 -21.48 -12.80 -21.11
N TYR A 224 -21.36 -13.61 -22.14
CA TYR A 224 -20.10 -14.21 -22.54
C TYR A 224 -19.58 -13.55 -23.81
N HIS A 225 -18.31 -13.16 -23.79
CA HIS A 225 -17.58 -12.86 -25.00
C HIS A 225 -17.01 -14.18 -25.53
N SER A 226 -17.43 -14.55 -26.74
CA SER A 226 -16.85 -15.66 -27.50
C SER A 226 -16.08 -15.10 -28.68
N ASP A 227 -14.91 -15.66 -28.93
CA ASP A 227 -14.21 -15.48 -30.19
C ASP A 227 -14.76 -16.55 -31.15
N PRO A 228 -15.30 -16.18 -32.33
CA PRO A 228 -15.80 -17.14 -33.31
C PRO A 228 -14.78 -18.20 -33.75
N THR A 229 -13.49 -17.92 -33.55
CA THR A 229 -12.36 -18.78 -33.92
C THR A 229 -11.78 -19.57 -32.75
N ALA A 230 -12.20 -19.30 -31.50
CA ALA A 230 -11.72 -20.01 -30.32
C ALA A 230 -12.81 -20.93 -29.73
N PRO A 231 -12.49 -22.20 -29.40
CA PRO A 231 -13.47 -23.16 -28.86
C PRO A 231 -13.93 -22.84 -27.42
N THR A 232 -13.36 -21.82 -26.76
CA THR A 232 -13.61 -21.49 -25.35
C THR A 232 -14.12 -20.08 -25.15
N LYS A 233 -15.05 -19.91 -24.20
CA LYS A 233 -15.48 -18.60 -23.69
C LYS A 233 -14.24 -17.79 -23.29
N VAL A 234 -14.11 -16.59 -23.85
CA VAL A 234 -12.91 -15.76 -23.70
C VAL A 234 -12.96 -14.97 -22.39
N MET A 235 -14.11 -14.40 -22.08
CA MET A 235 -14.39 -13.71 -20.82
C MET A 235 -15.90 -13.61 -20.59
N ALA A 236 -16.29 -13.33 -19.35
CA ALA A 236 -17.65 -13.12 -18.93
C ALA A 236 -17.81 -11.75 -18.25
N ALA A 237 -18.90 -11.06 -18.57
CA ALA A 237 -19.41 -9.94 -17.80
C ALA A 237 -20.57 -10.44 -16.93
N LEU A 238 -20.45 -10.32 -15.61
CA LEU A 238 -21.39 -10.89 -14.65
C LEU A 238 -22.04 -9.82 -13.80
N THR A 239 -23.34 -9.97 -13.53
CA THR A 239 -24.07 -9.17 -12.56
C THR A 239 -24.64 -10.08 -11.49
N PHE A 240 -24.40 -9.76 -10.21
CA PHE A 240 -25.09 -10.36 -9.08
C PHE A 240 -25.97 -9.33 -8.39
N HIS A 241 -27.26 -9.62 -8.26
CA HIS A 241 -28.21 -8.75 -7.56
C HIS A 241 -28.38 -9.26 -6.13
N GLN A 242 -27.68 -8.64 -5.19
CA GLN A 242 -27.64 -9.10 -3.80
C GLN A 242 -28.64 -8.34 -2.94
N GLN A 243 -29.46 -9.03 -2.16
CA GLN A 243 -30.22 -8.40 -1.06
C GLN A 243 -29.28 -8.04 0.09
N LYS A 244 -29.32 -6.79 0.56
CA LYS A 244 -28.65 -6.34 1.79
C LYS A 244 -29.66 -5.73 2.77
N SER A 245 -29.23 -5.47 3.99
CA SER A 245 -30.02 -4.84 5.04
C SER A 245 -30.53 -3.44 4.63
N GLU A 246 -29.72 -2.68 3.91
CA GLU A 246 -30.02 -1.31 3.45
C GLU A 246 -30.76 -1.27 2.10
N GLY A 247 -31.14 -2.43 1.55
CA GLY A 247 -31.75 -2.56 0.22
C GLY A 247 -30.96 -3.50 -0.69
N SER A 248 -31.51 -3.77 -1.88
CA SER A 248 -30.82 -4.60 -2.86
C SER A 248 -29.73 -3.83 -3.61
N LYS A 249 -28.67 -4.52 -4.02
CA LYS A 249 -27.53 -3.92 -4.72
C LYS A 249 -27.09 -4.81 -5.88
N LEU A 250 -26.92 -4.20 -7.05
CA LEU A 250 -26.29 -4.82 -8.21
C LEU A 250 -24.76 -4.69 -8.12
N ILE A 251 -24.07 -5.80 -8.30
CA ILE A 251 -22.61 -5.91 -8.26
C ILE A 251 -22.14 -6.50 -9.59
N ASN A 252 -21.24 -5.80 -10.28
CA ASN A 252 -20.81 -6.15 -11.63
C ASN A 252 -19.35 -6.58 -11.64
N PHE A 253 -19.04 -7.57 -12.47
CA PHE A 253 -17.68 -8.06 -12.69
C PHE A 253 -17.41 -8.29 -14.16
N ILE A 254 -16.13 -8.19 -14.53
CA ILE A 254 -15.59 -8.79 -15.76
C ILE A 254 -14.49 -9.78 -15.37
N SER A 255 -14.54 -10.99 -15.89
CA SER A 255 -13.61 -12.06 -15.54
C SER A 255 -13.38 -13.01 -16.71
N ASN A 256 -12.15 -13.50 -16.86
CA ASN A 256 -11.83 -14.68 -17.67
C ASN A 256 -11.44 -15.90 -16.79
N LEU A 257 -11.64 -15.79 -15.48
CA LEU A 257 -11.35 -16.83 -14.49
C LEU A 257 -12.62 -17.59 -14.10
N TYR A 258 -13.76 -16.88 -14.06
CA TYR A 258 -15.06 -17.43 -13.64
C TYR A 258 -16.15 -17.17 -14.67
N ASP A 259 -17.06 -18.15 -14.79
CA ASP A 259 -18.26 -18.10 -15.63
C ASP A 259 -19.55 -17.89 -14.82
N GLY A 260 -19.45 -17.70 -13.49
CA GLY A 260 -20.57 -17.34 -12.63
C GLY A 260 -21.23 -18.52 -11.92
N LYS A 261 -20.56 -19.67 -11.81
CA LYS A 261 -21.11 -20.83 -11.10
C LYS A 261 -21.41 -20.47 -9.65
N MET A 262 -22.45 -21.08 -9.09
CA MET A 262 -22.80 -20.86 -7.69
C MET A 262 -21.78 -21.54 -6.77
N ALA A 263 -21.27 -20.79 -5.80
CA ALA A 263 -20.41 -21.24 -4.72
C ALA A 263 -21.14 -21.13 -3.37
N VAL A 264 -21.02 -22.16 -2.53
CA VAL A 264 -21.59 -22.17 -1.18
C VAL A 264 -20.57 -21.60 -0.21
N THR A 265 -20.97 -20.59 0.57
CA THR A 265 -20.13 -19.96 1.59
C THR A 265 -20.75 -20.06 2.97
N LYS A 266 -19.91 -20.31 3.99
CA LYS A 266 -20.38 -20.42 5.39
C LYS A 266 -21.00 -19.12 5.93
N LYS A 267 -20.56 -17.95 5.45
CA LYS A 267 -20.97 -16.62 5.95
C LYS A 267 -22.07 -15.95 5.14
N SER A 268 -22.16 -16.21 3.83
CA SER A 268 -23.04 -15.46 2.92
C SER A 268 -24.03 -16.34 2.15
N GLY A 269 -24.12 -17.63 2.49
CA GLY A 269 -24.93 -18.59 1.76
C GLY A 269 -24.38 -18.87 0.36
N THR A 270 -25.28 -19.15 -0.58
CA THR A 270 -24.93 -19.42 -1.98
C THR A 270 -24.77 -18.10 -2.75
N ILE A 271 -23.54 -17.81 -3.18
CA ILE A 271 -23.20 -16.63 -3.99
C ILE A 271 -22.44 -17.06 -5.25
N PRO A 272 -22.38 -16.26 -6.32
CA PRO A 272 -21.55 -16.59 -7.46
C PRO A 272 -20.06 -16.73 -7.08
N ASP A 273 -19.37 -17.67 -7.70
CA ASP A 273 -17.94 -17.97 -7.55
C ASP A 273 -17.06 -16.72 -7.74
N VAL A 274 -17.37 -15.88 -8.71
CA VAL A 274 -16.68 -14.61 -8.97
C VAL A 274 -16.79 -13.64 -7.78
N VAL A 275 -17.94 -13.62 -7.09
CA VAL A 275 -18.15 -12.79 -5.90
C VAL A 275 -17.37 -13.37 -4.73
N HIS A 276 -17.38 -14.69 -4.58
CA HIS A 276 -16.60 -15.37 -3.54
C HIS A 276 -15.10 -15.12 -3.71
N ASP A 277 -14.58 -15.29 -4.93
CA ASP A 277 -13.19 -15.04 -5.27
C ASP A 277 -12.77 -13.60 -5.00
N TYR A 278 -13.56 -12.64 -5.47
CA TYR A 278 -13.28 -11.22 -5.27
C TYR A 278 -13.20 -10.88 -3.78
N ASN A 279 -14.17 -11.33 -2.98
CA ASN A 279 -14.19 -11.07 -1.53
C ASN A 279 -13.02 -11.75 -0.79
N LEU A 280 -12.56 -12.90 -1.26
CA LEU A 280 -11.43 -13.61 -0.66
C LEU A 280 -10.10 -12.86 -0.85
N HIS A 281 -9.91 -12.22 -2.00
CA HIS A 281 -8.61 -11.66 -2.38
C HIS A 281 -8.49 -10.16 -2.15
N MET A 282 -9.56 -9.37 -2.32
CA MET A 282 -9.46 -7.89 -2.30
C MET A 282 -8.98 -7.28 -0.98
N GLY A 283 -8.98 -8.04 0.12
CA GLY A 283 -8.44 -7.59 1.40
C GLY A 283 -6.91 -7.61 1.50
N PHE A 284 -6.16 -7.98 0.45
CA PHE A 284 -4.69 -8.11 0.55
C PHE A 284 -4.00 -6.76 0.78
N VAL A 285 -4.39 -5.72 0.03
CA VAL A 285 -3.82 -4.38 0.19
C VAL A 285 -4.18 -3.79 1.54
N ASP A 286 -5.42 -3.95 2.00
CA ASP A 286 -5.83 -3.47 3.32
C ASP A 286 -5.10 -4.17 4.48
N GLN A 287 -4.78 -5.47 4.35
CA GLN A 287 -3.98 -6.21 5.33
C GLN A 287 -2.52 -5.73 5.35
N MET A 288 -1.93 -5.49 4.19
CA MET A 288 -0.59 -4.93 4.05
C MET A 288 -0.52 -3.51 4.63
N ASP A 289 -1.47 -2.63 4.27
CA ASP A 289 -1.61 -1.28 4.81
C ASP A 289 -1.74 -1.32 6.35
N SER A 290 -2.61 -2.20 6.86
CA SER A 290 -2.81 -2.36 8.31
C SER A 290 -1.54 -2.82 9.01
N SER A 291 -0.73 -3.68 8.39
CA SER A 291 0.54 -4.12 8.97
C SER A 291 1.58 -3.00 9.00
N CYS A 292 1.67 -2.20 7.93
CA CYS A 292 2.56 -1.03 7.88
C CYS A 292 2.20 0.02 8.95
N LEU A 293 0.94 0.08 9.37
CA LEU A 293 0.48 1.03 10.40
C LEU A 293 0.76 0.57 11.84
N GLN A 294 1.10 -0.69 12.09
CA GLN A 294 1.26 -1.22 13.46
C GLN A 294 2.41 -0.56 14.21
N HIS A 295 3.52 -0.28 13.51
CA HIS A 295 4.73 0.32 14.09
C HIS A 295 5.10 1.62 13.37
N ALA A 296 4.11 2.27 12.75
CA ALA A 296 4.34 3.48 12.00
C ALA A 296 4.93 4.58 12.88
N TYR A 297 5.84 5.36 12.29
CA TYR A 297 6.40 6.55 12.90
C TYR A 297 5.30 7.46 13.52
N PRO A 298 5.33 7.71 14.85
CA PRO A 298 4.15 8.22 15.56
C PRO A 298 4.03 9.75 15.56
N HIS A 299 5.10 10.47 15.22
CA HIS A 299 5.12 11.93 15.36
C HIS A 299 4.69 12.64 14.10
N ARG A 300 4.21 13.87 14.28
CA ARG A 300 3.76 14.71 13.18
C ARG A 300 4.89 14.98 12.19
N LEU A 301 4.61 14.72 10.91
CA LEU A 301 5.47 15.09 9.78
C LEU A 301 4.86 16.29 9.06
N ILE A 302 5.64 17.36 8.92
CA ILE A 302 5.20 18.60 8.24
C ILE A 302 5.47 18.58 6.74
N ASN A 303 6.38 17.72 6.28
CA ASN A 303 6.73 17.53 4.88
C ASN A 303 6.13 16.21 4.38
N TRP A 304 5.30 16.27 3.33
CA TRP A 304 4.63 15.08 2.80
C TRP A 304 5.62 14.05 2.26
N LYS A 305 6.78 14.50 1.75
CA LYS A 305 7.84 13.59 1.27
C LYS A 305 8.43 12.76 2.40
N HIS A 306 8.51 13.32 3.61
CA HIS A 306 8.92 12.57 4.80
C HIS A 306 7.85 11.55 5.21
N ALA A 307 6.57 11.90 5.08
CA ALA A 307 5.49 10.94 5.32
C ALA A 307 5.57 9.74 4.36
N VAL A 308 5.85 9.99 3.08
CA VAL A 308 6.06 8.91 2.11
C VAL A 308 7.32 8.10 2.43
N PHE A 309 8.42 8.76 2.79
CA PHE A 309 9.65 8.08 3.20
C PHE A 309 9.43 7.12 4.38
N PHE A 310 8.78 7.57 5.45
CA PHE A 310 8.52 6.71 6.61
C PHE A 310 7.57 5.58 6.27
N TRP A 311 6.53 5.81 5.47
CA TRP A 311 5.65 4.72 5.02
C TRP A 311 6.38 3.68 4.18
N LEU A 312 7.28 4.10 3.28
CA LEU A 312 8.10 3.19 2.48
C LEU A 312 9.09 2.39 3.33
N LEU A 313 9.59 2.98 4.42
CA LEU A 313 10.38 2.28 5.41
C LEU A 313 9.56 1.19 6.11
N GLU A 314 8.33 1.49 6.55
CA GLU A 314 7.41 0.49 7.12
C GLU A 314 7.08 -0.62 6.13
N ALA A 315 6.80 -0.28 4.86
CA ALA A 315 6.54 -1.26 3.81
C ALA A 315 7.74 -2.18 3.57
N THR A 316 8.96 -1.64 3.66
CA THR A 316 10.21 -2.44 3.57
C THR A 316 10.33 -3.43 4.72
N ILE A 317 9.98 -3.02 5.94
CA ILE A 317 9.98 -3.88 7.13
C ILE A 317 8.90 -4.96 7.02
N HIS A 318 7.70 -4.57 6.59
CA HIS A 318 6.61 -5.50 6.32
C HIS A 318 7.05 -6.60 5.34
N ASN A 319 7.58 -6.21 4.17
CA ASN A 319 8.09 -7.16 3.18
C ASN A 319 9.22 -8.04 3.73
N SER A 320 10.13 -7.48 4.52
CA SER A 320 11.22 -8.23 5.16
C SER A 320 10.67 -9.26 6.15
N SER A 321 9.60 -8.94 6.90
CA SER A 321 8.94 -9.88 7.80
C SER A 321 8.26 -11.02 7.05
N ILE A 322 7.68 -10.75 5.87
CA ILE A 322 7.10 -11.80 5.02
C ILE A 322 8.18 -12.75 4.52
N ILE A 323 9.31 -12.22 4.04
CA ILE A 323 10.46 -13.02 3.61
C ILE A 323 10.95 -13.88 4.78
N TRP A 324 11.13 -13.30 5.96
CA TRP A 324 11.56 -14.03 7.14
C TRP A 324 10.62 -15.18 7.48
N ASN A 325 9.31 -14.92 7.56
CA ASN A 325 8.31 -15.93 7.90
C ASN A 325 8.21 -17.03 6.83
N HIS A 326 8.48 -16.70 5.57
CA HIS A 326 8.52 -17.68 4.49
C HIS A 326 9.73 -18.60 4.59
N LEU A 327 10.91 -18.06 4.92
CA LEU A 327 12.15 -18.82 5.08
C LEU A 327 12.23 -19.57 6.41
N HIS A 328 11.51 -19.10 7.44
CA HIS A 328 11.54 -19.65 8.80
C HIS A 328 10.14 -19.96 9.35
N PRO A 329 9.40 -20.92 8.77
CA PRO A 329 8.05 -21.25 9.22
C PRO A 329 8.02 -21.60 10.72
N GLY A 330 7.15 -20.94 11.48
CA GLY A 330 6.94 -21.20 12.91
C GLY A 330 7.88 -20.47 13.86
N MET A 331 8.87 -19.72 13.36
CA MET A 331 9.69 -18.83 14.21
C MET A 331 9.13 -17.40 14.20
N PRO A 332 8.85 -16.79 15.37
CA PRO A 332 8.36 -15.43 15.42
C PRO A 332 9.38 -14.48 14.81
N CYS A 333 8.97 -13.71 13.80
CA CYS A 333 9.72 -12.55 13.35
C CYS A 333 9.66 -11.45 14.41
N LEU A 334 10.60 -11.45 15.36
CA LEU A 334 10.81 -10.28 16.20
C LEU A 334 11.31 -9.17 15.28
N ILE A 335 10.54 -8.10 15.08
CA ILE A 335 10.96 -6.90 14.34
C ILE A 335 12.33 -6.41 14.82
N PHE A 336 12.64 -6.63 16.09
CA PHE A 336 13.95 -6.44 16.70
C PHE A 336 15.08 -7.21 15.99
N ASN A 337 14.88 -8.48 15.59
CA ASN A 337 15.90 -9.25 14.87
C ASN A 337 16.13 -8.74 13.44
N LEU A 338 15.09 -8.23 12.77
CA LEU A 338 15.23 -7.59 11.46
C LEU A 338 16.00 -6.27 11.58
N ILE A 339 15.66 -5.42 12.55
CA ILE A 339 16.36 -4.16 12.81
C ILE A 339 17.81 -4.43 13.25
N TYR A 340 18.04 -5.41 14.11
CA TYR A 340 19.37 -5.76 14.63
C TYR A 340 20.28 -6.37 13.57
N HIS A 341 19.79 -7.20 12.65
CA HIS A 341 20.61 -7.78 11.57
C HIS A 341 20.76 -6.90 10.32
N PHE A 342 19.85 -5.94 10.08
CA PHE A 342 19.96 -5.04 8.91
C PHE A 342 20.63 -3.70 9.22
N LEU A 343 20.67 -3.23 10.47
CA LEU A 343 21.14 -1.88 10.82
C LEU A 343 22.39 -1.85 11.71
N ILE A 344 22.81 -2.99 12.27
CA ILE A 344 24.08 -3.19 13.00
C ILE A 344 24.89 -4.22 12.22
#